data_AF-A0A6N7IJL3-F1
#
_entry.id   AF-A0A6N7IJL3-F1
#
_cell.length_a   1.000
_cell.length_b   1.000
_cell.length_c   1.000
_cell.angle_alpha   90.00
_cell.angle_beta   90.00
_cell.angle_gamma   90.00
#
_symmetry.space_group_name_H-M   'P 1'
#
loop_
_entity.id
_entity.type
_entity.pdbx_description
1 polymer ?
#
loop_
_entity_poly.entity_id
_entity_poly.type
_entity_poly.pdbx_seq_one_letter_code
_entity_poly.pdbx_strand_id
1 'polypeptide(L)'
;MGLTLPPELAGLLAQAGGHWPEADEDRLHQLAGSWRGLAADLRALGSDGSSVAQTVAGEHHGESVDTFTAFWTDFAGEIEEGASAAEQAATGVDAMAQGTLQAKTAIIDALRTTHARIQDARGTAAVAVIGPIIGILLRILGRFIWQILKFLGKWIWRGIVWLFKQIARFFKWLWRKLFGRKPKTPKKPVYKRGGKLPRARDLIKNGTQHKGKFPLKSKPNSVLYRRDPQTGKVTNYSVYDESGHIIKRVDVTGRSHGGVDTPHVVEYTLHRNPKTGEVFPKPGKTVRPANPEEIP
;
A
#
# COMPACT_ATOMS: atom_id res chain seq x y z
N MET A 1 9.22 34.92 6.40
CA MET A 1 10.63 34.82 5.97
C MET A 1 11.46 34.53 7.20
N GLY A 2 12.38 33.58 7.08
CA GLY A 2 13.32 33.25 8.15
C GLY A 2 14.18 34.42 8.65
N LEU A 3 14.87 34.19 9.77
CA LEU A 3 15.68 35.20 10.44
C LEU A 3 16.85 35.62 9.54
N THR A 4 17.06 36.93 9.36
CA THR A 4 18.11 37.52 8.53
C THR A 4 19.23 38.15 9.37
N LEU A 5 20.45 38.17 8.84
CA LEU A 5 21.57 38.85 9.47
C LEU A 5 21.36 40.36 9.46
N PRO A 6 21.41 41.06 10.61
CA PRO A 6 21.35 42.52 10.64
C PRO A 6 22.55 43.12 9.86
N PRO A 7 22.31 44.06 8.92
CA PRO A 7 23.35 44.61 8.04
C PRO A 7 24.56 45.18 8.79
N GLU A 8 24.33 45.77 9.96
CA GLU A 8 25.35 46.36 10.82
C GLU A 8 26.34 45.31 11.39
N LEU A 9 25.93 44.04 11.46
CA LEU A 9 26.77 42.93 11.96
C LEU A 9 27.49 42.19 10.83
N ALA A 10 27.08 42.38 9.57
CA ALA A 10 27.64 41.66 8.42
C ALA A 10 29.14 41.92 8.24
N GLY A 11 29.59 43.16 8.43
CA GLY A 11 31.00 43.51 8.36
C GLY A 11 31.84 42.79 9.44
N LEU A 12 31.30 42.65 10.65
CA LEU A 12 31.99 41.97 11.75
C LEU A 12 32.06 40.46 11.53
N LEU A 13 30.99 39.87 10.99
CA LEU A 13 30.98 38.46 10.60
C LEU A 13 32.06 38.15 9.55
N ALA A 14 32.17 39.00 8.52
CA ALA A 14 33.18 38.87 7.48
C ALA A 14 34.61 39.00 8.04
N GLN A 15 34.85 39.96 8.93
CA GLN A 15 36.15 40.12 9.61
C GLN A 15 36.53 38.91 10.47
N ALA A 16 35.54 38.26 11.10
CA ALA A 16 35.75 37.04 11.87
C ALA A 16 35.92 35.78 10.99
N GLY A 17 35.76 35.89 9.67
CA GLY A 17 35.81 34.76 8.73
C GLY A 17 34.65 33.78 8.90
N GLY A 18 33.53 34.21 9.49
CA GLY A 18 32.35 33.38 9.71
C GLY A 18 31.39 33.37 8.52
N HIS A 19 30.54 32.36 8.44
CA HIS A 19 29.46 32.27 7.45
C HIS A 19 28.09 32.34 8.11
N TRP A 20 27.13 32.94 7.41
CA TRP A 20 25.74 32.99 7.83
C TRP A 20 24.97 31.74 7.35
N PRO A 21 24.13 31.10 8.17
CA PRO A 21 23.21 30.06 7.70
C PRO A 21 22.12 30.63 6.79
N GLU A 22 22.04 30.19 5.54
CA GLU A 22 21.03 30.70 4.57
C GLU A 22 19.69 29.96 4.61
N ALA A 23 19.56 28.91 5.42
CA ALA A 23 18.32 28.15 5.51
C ALA A 23 17.15 29.03 5.99
N ASP A 24 15.97 28.87 5.38
CA ASP A 24 14.75 29.59 5.74
C ASP A 24 13.91 28.74 6.70
N GLU A 25 13.86 29.13 7.97
CA GLU A 25 13.17 28.40 9.03
C GLU A 25 11.68 28.31 8.80
N ASP A 26 11.07 29.36 8.24
CA ASP A 26 9.64 29.37 7.95
C ASP A 26 9.30 28.34 6.87
N ARG A 27 10.15 28.21 5.85
CA ARG A 27 9.97 27.17 4.82
C ARG A 27 10.17 25.77 5.39
N LEU A 28 11.09 25.59 6.35
CA LEU A 28 11.25 24.31 7.04
C LEU A 28 9.99 23.98 7.88
N HIS A 29 9.43 24.95 8.61
CA HIS A 29 8.16 24.75 9.32
C HIS A 29 6.99 24.46 8.37
N GLN A 30 6.92 25.13 7.22
CA GLN A 30 5.92 24.83 6.18
C GLN A 30 6.07 23.41 5.65
N LEU A 31 7.30 22.97 5.38
CA LEU A 31 7.57 21.60 4.94
C LEU A 31 7.16 20.57 6.01
N ALA A 32 7.44 20.84 7.29
CA ALA A 32 6.97 20.00 8.39
C ALA A 32 5.43 19.95 8.42
N GLY A 33 4.76 21.08 8.17
CA GLY A 33 3.31 21.15 8.00
C GLY A 33 2.79 20.25 6.87
N SER A 34 3.43 20.26 5.71
CA SER A 34 3.05 19.37 4.59
C SER A 34 3.17 17.89 4.94
N TRP A 35 4.20 17.50 5.71
CA TRP A 35 4.36 16.12 6.20
C TRP A 35 3.25 15.72 7.18
N ARG A 36 2.83 16.63 8.08
CA ARG A 36 1.67 16.38 8.96
C ARG A 36 0.38 16.27 8.18
N GLY A 37 0.20 17.10 7.15
CA GLY A 37 -0.94 17.01 6.23
C GLY A 37 -1.03 15.64 5.59
N LEU A 38 0.07 15.13 5.04
CA LEU A 38 0.13 13.77 4.50
C LEU A 38 -0.22 12.70 5.55
N ALA A 39 0.27 12.82 6.77
CA ALA A 39 -0.07 11.87 7.84
C ALA A 39 -1.57 11.89 8.18
N ALA A 40 -2.18 13.07 8.23
CA ALA A 40 -3.61 13.23 8.46
C ALA A 40 -4.44 12.62 7.31
N ASP A 41 -4.06 12.88 6.06
CA ASP A 41 -4.72 12.34 4.87
C ASP A 41 -4.66 10.80 4.84
N LEU A 42 -3.51 10.21 5.19
CA LEU A 42 -3.35 8.76 5.30
C LEU A 42 -4.28 8.18 6.37
N ARG A 43 -4.37 8.79 7.55
CA ARG A 43 -5.27 8.31 8.62
C ARG A 43 -6.74 8.43 8.23
N ALA A 44 -7.12 9.52 7.58
CA ALA A 44 -8.48 9.70 7.06
C ALA A 44 -8.81 8.60 6.04
N LEU A 45 -7.92 8.34 5.07
CA LEU A 45 -8.08 7.27 4.10
C LEU A 45 -8.21 5.89 4.75
N GLY A 46 -7.38 5.59 5.76
CA GLY A 46 -7.43 4.34 6.50
C GLY A 46 -8.74 4.17 7.28
N SER A 47 -9.22 5.23 7.90
CA SER A 47 -10.50 5.27 8.63
C SER A 47 -11.69 5.06 7.67
N ASP A 48 -11.78 5.85 6.61
CA ASP A 48 -12.88 5.79 5.63
C ASP A 48 -12.96 4.42 4.98
N GLY A 49 -11.82 3.90 4.52
CA GLY A 49 -11.76 2.57 3.94
C GLY A 49 -12.12 1.47 4.93
N SER A 50 -11.77 1.62 6.21
CA SER A 50 -12.14 0.65 7.25
C SER A 50 -13.62 0.64 7.54
N SER A 51 -14.29 1.79 7.49
CA SER A 51 -15.74 1.88 7.57
C SER A 51 -16.41 1.13 6.41
N VAL A 52 -15.91 1.30 5.19
CA VAL A 52 -16.43 0.57 4.01
C VAL A 52 -16.19 -0.94 4.14
N ALA A 53 -14.99 -1.34 4.55
CA ALA A 53 -14.66 -2.76 4.71
C ALA A 53 -15.51 -3.45 5.78
N GLN A 54 -15.79 -2.76 6.90
CA GLN A 54 -16.70 -3.25 7.95
C GLN A 54 -18.14 -3.40 7.44
N THR A 55 -18.61 -2.47 6.61
CA THR A 55 -19.94 -2.57 5.98
C THR A 55 -20.03 -3.81 5.09
N VAL A 56 -19.04 -4.02 4.20
CA VAL A 56 -18.96 -5.20 3.33
C VAL A 56 -18.90 -6.50 4.15
N ALA A 57 -18.16 -6.52 5.26
CA ALA A 57 -18.07 -7.68 6.15
C ALA A 57 -19.37 -7.96 6.92
N GLY A 58 -20.16 -6.92 7.22
CA GLY A 58 -21.45 -7.05 7.88
C GLY A 58 -22.58 -7.51 6.96
N GLU A 59 -22.55 -7.09 5.69
CA GLU A 59 -23.60 -7.39 4.71
C GLU A 59 -23.36 -8.69 3.92
N HIS A 60 -22.15 -9.21 3.93
CA HIS A 60 -21.77 -10.39 3.14
C HIS A 60 -21.07 -11.46 3.99
N HIS A 61 -21.20 -12.72 3.58
CA HIS A 61 -20.61 -13.86 4.28
C HIS A 61 -19.87 -14.82 3.33
N GLY A 62 -18.88 -15.51 3.86
CA GLY A 62 -18.14 -16.58 3.19
C GLY A 62 -16.66 -16.25 2.97
N GLU A 63 -15.91 -17.27 2.56
CA GLU A 63 -14.43 -17.26 2.49
C GLU A 63 -13.81 -16.06 1.74
N SER A 64 -14.48 -15.56 0.70
CA SER A 64 -14.02 -14.38 -0.04
C SER A 64 -14.12 -13.08 0.78
N VAL A 65 -15.17 -12.95 1.59
CA VAL A 65 -15.37 -11.80 2.48
C VAL A 65 -14.36 -11.88 3.62
N ASP A 66 -14.16 -13.06 4.21
CA ASP A 66 -13.17 -13.28 5.27
C ASP A 66 -11.75 -12.94 4.79
N THR A 67 -11.40 -13.37 3.57
CA THR A 67 -10.11 -13.06 2.95
C THR A 67 -9.96 -11.56 2.68
N PHE A 68 -11.02 -10.90 2.21
CA PHE A 68 -11.03 -9.45 2.01
C PHE A 68 -10.84 -8.70 3.34
N THR A 69 -11.57 -9.08 4.40
CA THR A 69 -11.46 -8.45 5.72
C THR A 69 -10.07 -8.61 6.32
N ALA A 70 -9.46 -9.81 6.19
CA ALA A 70 -8.09 -10.04 6.62
C ALA A 70 -7.09 -9.19 5.82
N PHE A 71 -7.26 -9.14 4.49
CA PHE A 71 -6.44 -8.27 3.64
C PHE A 71 -6.59 -6.79 4.03
N TRP A 72 -7.81 -6.32 4.25
CA TRP A 72 -8.07 -4.93 4.60
C TRP A 72 -7.45 -4.57 5.95
N THR A 73 -7.59 -5.44 6.95
CA THR A 73 -7.00 -5.25 8.28
C THR A 73 -5.48 -5.09 8.18
N ASP A 74 -4.83 -5.97 7.41
CA ASP A 74 -3.40 -5.88 7.13
C ASP A 74 -3.05 -4.55 6.45
N PHE A 75 -3.84 -4.14 5.45
CA PHE A 75 -3.61 -2.92 4.66
C PHE A 75 -3.79 -1.64 5.48
N ALA A 76 -4.81 -1.58 6.33
CA ALA A 76 -5.05 -0.46 7.24
C ALA A 76 -3.89 -0.27 8.23
N GLY A 77 -3.29 -1.37 8.71
CA GLY A 77 -2.06 -1.30 9.51
C GLY A 77 -0.90 -0.65 8.76
N GLU A 78 -0.75 -0.92 7.45
CA GLU A 78 0.31 -0.30 6.62
C GLU A 78 0.11 1.20 6.42
N ILE A 79 -1.15 1.62 6.28
CA ILE A 79 -1.50 3.03 6.15
C ILE A 79 -1.12 3.78 7.43
N GLU A 80 -1.42 3.23 8.61
CA GLU A 80 -1.03 3.85 9.89
C GLU A 80 0.49 3.89 10.07
N GLU A 81 1.21 2.83 9.69
CA GLU A 81 2.69 2.86 9.69
C GLU A 81 3.24 3.98 8.79
N GLY A 82 2.61 4.21 7.63
CA GLY A 82 2.93 5.31 6.73
C GLY A 82 2.65 6.69 7.34
N ALA A 83 1.50 6.85 7.99
CA ALA A 83 1.15 8.08 8.69
C ALA A 83 2.14 8.39 9.82
N SER A 84 2.54 7.38 10.61
CA SER A 84 3.55 7.52 11.66
C SER A 84 4.92 7.91 11.09
N ALA A 85 5.33 7.35 9.95
CA ALA A 85 6.59 7.74 9.31
C ALA A 85 6.56 9.19 8.81
N ALA A 86 5.43 9.65 8.28
CA ALA A 86 5.23 11.04 7.87
C ALA A 86 5.28 12.01 9.07
N GLU A 87 4.68 11.67 10.23
CA GLU A 87 4.80 12.46 11.46
C GLU A 87 6.23 12.54 11.98
N GLN A 88 6.99 11.44 11.92
CA GLN A 88 8.40 11.44 12.28
C GLN A 88 9.22 12.33 11.35
N ALA A 89 8.89 12.34 10.05
CA ALA A 89 9.48 13.26 9.08
C ALA A 89 9.19 14.72 9.44
N ALA A 90 7.94 15.06 9.76
CA ALA A 90 7.56 16.40 10.21
C ALA A 90 8.35 16.83 11.45
N THR A 91 8.43 15.96 12.46
CA THR A 91 9.18 16.22 13.70
C THR A 91 10.66 16.47 13.42
N GLY A 92 11.28 15.68 12.54
CA GLY A 92 12.67 15.87 12.15
C GLY A 92 12.91 17.20 11.45
N VAL A 93 12.02 17.59 10.54
CA VAL A 93 12.13 18.88 9.82
C VAL A 93 11.92 20.07 10.76
N ASP A 94 10.97 20.00 11.69
CA ASP A 94 10.78 21.05 12.71
C ASP A 94 11.99 21.21 13.62
N ALA A 95 12.61 20.09 14.02
CA ALA A 95 13.83 20.13 14.79
C ALA A 95 14.98 20.82 14.02
N MET A 96 15.04 20.67 12.69
CA MET A 96 15.98 21.42 11.85
C MET A 96 15.66 22.91 11.79
N ALA A 97 14.37 23.28 11.67
CA ALA A 97 13.94 24.68 11.68
C ALA A 97 14.36 25.37 12.99
N GLN A 98 14.06 24.74 14.13
CA GLN A 98 14.43 25.23 15.46
C GLN A 98 15.94 25.31 15.64
N GLY A 99 16.69 24.28 15.21
CA GLY A 99 18.15 24.27 15.29
C GLY A 99 18.80 25.39 14.47
N THR A 100 18.29 25.67 13.27
CA THR A 100 18.76 26.79 12.44
C THR A 100 18.44 28.13 13.10
N LEU A 101 17.21 28.32 13.60
CA LEU A 101 16.82 29.55 14.31
C LEU A 101 17.73 29.82 15.50
N GLN A 102 17.95 28.81 16.35
CA GLN A 102 18.82 28.92 17.52
C GLN A 102 20.26 29.25 17.13
N ALA A 103 20.78 28.63 16.07
CA ALA A 103 22.12 28.92 15.57
C ALA A 103 22.24 30.36 15.07
N LYS A 104 21.27 30.86 14.30
CA LYS A 104 21.23 32.24 13.82
C LYS A 104 21.17 33.24 14.97
N THR A 105 20.29 33.01 15.94
CA THR A 105 20.18 33.87 17.13
C THR A 105 21.49 33.90 17.92
N ALA A 106 22.11 32.73 18.15
CA ALA A 106 23.40 32.65 18.85
C ALA A 106 24.52 33.37 18.10
N ILE A 107 24.54 33.31 16.76
CA ILE A 107 25.50 34.06 15.94
C ILE A 107 25.26 35.57 16.08
N ILE A 108 24.01 36.04 16.02
CA ILE A 108 23.67 37.46 16.20
C ILE A 108 24.11 37.94 17.60
N ASP A 109 23.82 37.19 18.65
CA ASP A 109 24.17 37.58 20.02
C ASP A 109 25.69 37.61 20.25
N ALA A 110 26.43 36.66 19.67
CA ALA A 110 27.88 36.66 19.71
C ALA A 110 28.48 37.85 18.95
N LEU A 111 27.90 38.22 17.80
CA LEU A 111 28.30 39.40 17.02
C LEU A 111 28.02 40.69 17.80
N ARG A 112 26.84 40.84 18.41
CA ARG A 112 26.49 42.00 19.26
C ARG A 112 27.43 42.13 20.45
N THR A 113 27.69 41.03 21.14
CA THR A 113 28.61 41.00 22.29
C THR A 113 30.03 41.38 21.87
N THR A 114 30.51 40.86 20.75
CA THR A 114 31.85 41.18 20.24
C THR A 114 31.93 42.63 19.79
N HIS A 115 30.88 43.16 19.14
CA HIS A 115 30.81 44.56 18.75
C HIS A 115 30.93 45.48 19.97
N ALA A 116 30.15 45.22 21.03
CA ALA A 116 30.20 46.00 22.27
C ALA A 116 31.61 45.98 22.90
N ARG A 117 32.26 44.81 22.97
CA ARG A 117 33.64 44.68 23.48
C ARG A 117 34.68 45.44 22.65
N ILE A 118 34.49 45.50 21.32
CA ILE A 118 35.38 46.27 20.45
C ILE A 118 35.22 47.77 20.72
N GLN A 119 34.00 48.27 20.93
CA GLN A 119 33.78 49.69 21.25
C GLN A 119 34.33 50.07 22.62
N ASP A 120 34.15 49.22 23.62
CA ASP A 120 34.72 49.43 24.96
C ASP A 120 36.26 49.50 24.93
N ALA A 121 36.90 48.56 24.22
CA ALA A 121 38.35 48.58 24.03
C ALA A 121 38.84 49.85 23.32
N ARG A 122 38.06 50.42 22.40
CA ARG A 122 38.38 51.69 21.73
C ARG A 122 38.25 52.90 22.66
N GLY A 123 37.34 52.85 23.63
CA GLY A 123 37.12 53.94 24.59
C GLY A 123 38.07 53.93 25.79
N THR A 124 38.64 52.77 26.15
CA THR A 124 39.35 52.59 27.43
C THR A 124 40.80 52.13 27.29
N ALA A 125 41.20 51.49 26.19
CA ALA A 125 42.54 50.90 26.06
C ALA A 125 43.55 51.83 25.36
N ALA A 126 44.83 51.66 25.71
CA ALA A 126 45.93 52.32 25.00
C ALA A 126 46.00 51.85 23.54
N VAL A 127 46.23 52.79 22.61
CA VAL A 127 46.18 52.56 21.14
C VAL A 127 47.02 51.35 20.70
N ALA A 128 48.20 51.15 21.30
CA ALA A 128 49.09 50.03 20.99
C ALA A 128 48.49 48.64 21.25
N VAL A 129 47.49 48.53 22.13
CA VAL A 129 46.90 47.25 22.57
C VAL A 129 45.53 46.99 21.94
N ILE A 130 44.89 48.01 21.36
CA ILE A 130 43.57 47.90 20.70
C ILE A 130 43.59 46.85 19.57
N GLY A 131 44.57 46.94 18.67
CA GLY A 131 44.70 46.00 17.54
C GLY A 131 44.83 44.53 17.98
N PRO A 132 45.77 44.20 18.89
CA PRO A 132 45.88 42.87 19.47
C PRO A 132 44.60 42.36 20.14
N ILE A 133 43.90 43.18 20.92
CA ILE A 133 42.64 42.82 21.59
C ILE A 133 41.56 42.47 20.56
N ILE A 134 41.36 43.33 19.56
CA ILE A 134 40.39 43.09 18.48
C ILE A 134 40.73 41.78 17.75
N GLY A 135 42.01 41.56 17.42
CA GLY A 135 42.45 40.34 16.75
C GLY A 135 42.20 39.05 17.54
N ILE A 136 42.26 39.09 18.89
CA ILE A 136 41.89 37.96 19.76
C ILE A 136 40.37 37.75 19.75
N LEU A 137 39.59 38.83 19.89
CA LEU A 137 38.13 38.76 19.89
C LEU A 137 37.58 38.17 18.58
N LEU A 138 38.11 38.61 17.42
CA LEU A 138 37.71 38.07 16.11
C LEU A 138 38.03 36.57 15.97
N ARG A 139 39.20 36.12 16.48
CA ARG A 139 39.57 34.69 16.48
C ARG A 139 38.65 33.85 17.35
N ILE A 140 38.28 34.34 18.53
CA ILE A 140 37.32 33.66 19.42
C ILE A 140 35.95 33.57 18.75
N LEU A 141 35.46 34.69 18.20
CA LEU A 141 34.18 34.77 17.50
C LEU A 141 34.14 33.82 16.30
N GLY A 142 35.15 33.84 15.43
CA GLY A 142 35.22 32.95 14.26
C GLY A 142 35.23 31.48 14.67
N ARG A 143 35.98 31.11 15.71
CA ARG A 143 36.02 29.73 16.23
C ARG A 143 34.67 29.29 16.80
N PHE A 144 33.98 30.18 17.51
CA PHE A 144 32.65 29.92 18.06
C PHE A 144 31.61 29.70 16.95
N ILE A 145 31.55 30.60 15.96
CA ILE A 145 30.64 30.48 14.81
C ILE A 145 30.91 29.17 14.07
N TRP A 146 32.18 28.87 13.79
CA TRP A 146 32.55 27.62 13.13
C TRP A 146 32.12 26.37 13.93
N GLN A 147 32.24 26.40 15.26
CA GLN A 147 31.77 25.30 16.12
C GLN A 147 30.26 25.10 16.03
N ILE A 148 29.47 26.18 16.08
CA ILE A 148 28.01 26.13 15.91
C ILE A 148 27.65 25.52 14.57
N LEU A 149 28.21 26.05 13.47
CA LEU A 149 27.90 25.58 12.11
C LEU A 149 28.30 24.12 11.93
N LYS A 150 29.47 23.72 12.42
CA LYS A 150 29.94 22.33 12.35
C LYS A 150 29.05 21.39 13.15
N PHE A 151 28.63 21.81 14.35
CA PHE A 151 27.72 21.03 15.19
C PHE A 151 26.35 20.88 14.51
N LEU A 152 25.78 22.00 14.07
CA LEU A 152 24.49 22.04 13.37
C LEU A 152 24.52 21.16 12.12
N GLY A 153 25.53 21.32 11.25
CA GLY A 153 25.66 20.51 10.04
C GLY A 153 25.81 19.02 10.34
N LYS A 154 26.62 18.64 11.34
CA LYS A 154 26.80 17.23 11.73
C LYS A 154 25.52 16.64 12.32
N TRP A 155 24.80 17.41 13.12
CA TRP A 155 23.55 17.00 13.75
C TRP A 155 22.44 16.87 12.70
N ILE A 156 22.25 17.87 11.84
CA ILE A 156 21.32 17.84 10.70
C ILE A 156 21.63 16.63 9.81
N TRP A 157 22.88 16.42 9.41
CA TRP A 157 23.24 15.29 8.55
C TRP A 157 22.87 13.94 9.17
N ARG A 158 23.15 13.75 10.46
CA ARG A 158 22.77 12.53 11.19
C ARG A 158 21.25 12.37 11.25
N GLY A 159 20.53 13.45 11.54
CA GLY A 159 19.06 13.47 11.56
C GLY A 159 18.44 13.14 10.20
N ILE A 160 18.88 13.83 9.14
CA ILE A 160 18.47 13.60 7.75
C ILE A 160 18.72 12.15 7.35
N VAL A 161 19.94 11.65 7.51
CA VAL A 161 20.28 10.26 7.12
C VAL A 161 19.45 9.25 7.89
N TRP A 162 19.19 9.49 9.18
CA TRP A 162 18.31 8.64 9.97
C TRP A 162 16.86 8.67 9.45
N LEU A 163 16.34 9.86 9.16
CA LEU A 163 14.99 10.10 8.65
C LEU A 163 14.77 9.41 7.29
N PHE A 164 15.67 9.64 6.33
CA PHE A 164 15.62 9.03 5.01
C PHE A 164 15.74 7.51 5.08
N LYS A 165 16.49 6.95 6.04
CA LYS A 165 16.52 5.50 6.26
C LYS A 165 15.21 4.94 6.80
N GLN A 166 14.43 5.70 7.57
CA GLN A 166 13.09 5.29 8.02
C GLN A 166 12.11 5.33 6.84
N ILE A 167 12.06 6.46 6.13
CA ILE A 167 11.18 6.66 4.96
C ILE A 167 11.48 5.61 3.87
N ALA A 168 12.76 5.39 3.55
CA ALA A 168 13.14 4.39 2.54
C ALA A 168 12.78 2.95 2.98
N ARG A 169 12.85 2.64 4.28
CA ARG A 169 12.40 1.33 4.79
C ARG A 169 10.89 1.15 4.61
N PHE A 170 10.10 2.17 4.94
CA PHE A 170 8.67 2.18 4.73
C PHE A 170 8.33 2.00 3.24
N PHE A 171 8.83 2.85 2.35
CA PHE A 171 8.55 2.75 0.92
C PHE A 171 8.98 1.41 0.32
N LYS A 172 10.16 0.91 0.69
CA LYS A 172 10.65 -0.40 0.23
C LYS A 172 9.73 -1.53 0.67
N TRP A 173 9.23 -1.47 1.90
CA TRP A 173 8.31 -2.46 2.44
C TRP A 173 6.92 -2.37 1.80
N LEU A 174 6.36 -1.16 1.70
CA LEU A 174 5.05 -0.87 1.11
C LEU A 174 5.00 -1.33 -0.36
N TRP A 175 6.03 -0.97 -1.14
CA TRP A 175 6.16 -1.41 -2.53
C TRP A 175 6.19 -2.93 -2.63
N ARG A 176 6.94 -3.60 -1.73
CA ARG A 176 7.01 -5.07 -1.70
C ARG A 176 5.67 -5.71 -1.33
N LYS A 177 4.83 -5.08 -0.52
CA LYS A 177 3.53 -5.65 -0.13
C LYS A 177 2.46 -5.40 -1.18
N LEU A 178 2.34 -4.17 -1.70
CA LEU A 178 1.38 -3.80 -2.75
C LEU A 178 1.69 -4.44 -4.10
N PHE A 179 2.97 -4.47 -4.50
CA PHE A 179 3.37 -4.93 -5.83
C PHE A 179 4.22 -6.20 -5.83
N GLY A 180 4.72 -6.64 -4.67
CA GLY A 180 5.53 -7.86 -4.58
C GLY A 180 4.74 -9.15 -4.41
N ARG A 181 3.45 -9.08 -4.08
CA ARG A 181 2.54 -10.24 -4.18
C ARG A 181 1.96 -10.29 -5.60
N LYS A 182 2.50 -11.16 -6.46
CA LYS A 182 1.76 -11.56 -7.67
C LYS A 182 0.40 -12.09 -7.19
N PRO A 183 -0.74 -11.57 -7.67
CA PRO A 183 -2.03 -12.15 -7.32
C PRO A 183 -1.97 -13.64 -7.68
N LYS A 184 -2.20 -14.51 -6.69
CA LYS A 184 -2.37 -15.93 -6.97
C LYS A 184 -3.60 -16.02 -7.83
N THR A 185 -3.43 -16.17 -9.14
CA THR A 185 -4.53 -16.55 -10.02
C THR A 185 -5.11 -17.83 -9.43
N PRO A 186 -6.42 -17.85 -9.08
CA PRO A 186 -7.05 -19.09 -8.64
C PRO A 186 -6.76 -20.12 -9.74
N LYS A 187 -6.11 -21.24 -9.38
CA LYS A 187 -5.89 -22.31 -10.36
C LYS A 187 -7.28 -22.69 -10.86
N LYS A 188 -7.55 -22.50 -12.17
CA LYS A 188 -8.81 -22.92 -12.77
C LYS A 188 -9.03 -24.39 -12.39
N PRO A 189 -10.19 -24.76 -11.82
CA PRO A 189 -10.42 -26.14 -11.44
C PRO A 189 -10.32 -27.01 -12.70
N VAL A 190 -9.53 -28.08 -12.65
CA VAL A 190 -9.43 -29.02 -13.77
C VAL A 190 -10.46 -30.13 -13.55
N TYR A 191 -11.47 -30.18 -14.40
CA TYR A 191 -12.51 -31.20 -14.32
C TYR A 191 -12.11 -32.40 -15.18
N LYS A 192 -11.78 -33.51 -14.52
CA LYS A 192 -11.39 -34.75 -15.19
C LYS A 192 -12.57 -35.70 -15.33
N ARG A 193 -12.74 -36.29 -16.51
CA ARG A 193 -13.72 -37.37 -16.74
C ARG A 193 -13.36 -38.60 -15.90
N GLY A 194 -14.32 -39.14 -15.16
CA GLY A 194 -14.10 -40.23 -14.21
C GLY A 194 -13.38 -39.84 -12.92
N GLY A 195 -12.95 -38.58 -12.77
CA GLY A 195 -12.38 -38.05 -11.54
C GLY A 195 -13.44 -37.55 -10.56
N LYS A 196 -13.06 -37.38 -9.28
CA LYS A 196 -13.94 -36.75 -8.28
C LYS A 196 -14.14 -35.28 -8.64
N LEU A 197 -15.39 -34.88 -8.84
CA LEU A 197 -15.77 -33.49 -9.07
C LEU A 197 -16.08 -32.78 -7.73
N PRO A 198 -15.87 -31.46 -7.63
CA PRO A 198 -16.34 -30.66 -6.51
C PRO A 198 -17.86 -30.77 -6.29
N ARG A 199 -18.33 -30.33 -5.11
CA ARG A 199 -19.77 -30.32 -4.78
C ARG A 199 -20.54 -29.38 -5.72
N ALA A 200 -21.82 -29.66 -5.93
CA ALA A 200 -22.69 -28.87 -6.81
C ALA A 200 -22.64 -27.37 -6.50
N ARG A 201 -22.73 -26.98 -5.22
CA ARG A 201 -22.62 -25.59 -4.78
C ARG A 201 -21.34 -24.88 -5.23
N ASP A 202 -20.20 -25.56 -5.17
CA ASP A 202 -18.89 -24.99 -5.54
C ASP A 202 -18.73 -24.89 -7.06
N LEU A 203 -19.25 -25.89 -7.78
CA LEU A 203 -19.33 -25.91 -9.24
C LEU A 203 -20.19 -24.76 -9.76
N ILE A 204 -21.36 -24.56 -9.16
CA ILE A 204 -22.35 -23.56 -9.60
C ILE A 204 -21.91 -22.14 -9.22
N LYS A 205 -21.28 -21.95 -8.05
CA LYS A 205 -20.72 -20.65 -7.62
C LYS A 205 -19.78 -20.05 -8.66
N ASN A 206 -19.02 -20.89 -9.35
CA ASN A 206 -18.08 -20.50 -10.41
C ASN A 206 -18.62 -20.75 -11.83
N GLY A 207 -19.87 -21.19 -11.95
CA GLY A 207 -20.50 -21.54 -13.22
C GLY A 207 -21.07 -20.33 -13.96
N THR A 208 -21.37 -20.51 -15.24
CA THR A 208 -22.05 -19.50 -16.07
C THR A 208 -23.51 -19.90 -16.26
N GLN A 209 -24.43 -18.96 -16.02
CA GLN A 209 -25.85 -19.19 -16.31
C GLN A 209 -26.06 -19.32 -17.82
N HIS A 210 -26.82 -20.32 -18.23
CA HIS A 210 -27.09 -20.65 -19.63
C HIS A 210 -28.59 -20.65 -19.92
N LYS A 211 -28.97 -20.42 -21.17
CA LYS A 211 -30.36 -20.50 -21.64
C LYS A 211 -30.49 -21.58 -22.72
N GLY A 212 -31.60 -22.31 -22.71
CA GLY A 212 -31.87 -23.37 -23.68
C GLY A 212 -31.17 -24.69 -23.38
N LYS A 213 -30.87 -25.46 -24.42
CA LYS A 213 -30.21 -26.77 -24.32
C LYS A 213 -28.71 -26.58 -24.03
N PHE A 214 -28.17 -27.36 -23.10
CA PHE A 214 -26.74 -27.36 -22.86
C PHE A 214 -25.99 -27.89 -24.09
N PRO A 215 -24.93 -27.20 -24.54
CA PRO A 215 -24.12 -27.67 -25.65
C PRO A 215 -23.30 -28.89 -25.23
N LEU A 216 -22.94 -29.75 -26.19
CA LEU A 216 -22.04 -30.88 -25.95
C LEU A 216 -20.58 -30.43 -25.79
N LYS A 217 -20.25 -29.24 -26.31
CA LYS A 217 -18.94 -28.61 -26.19
C LYS A 217 -19.09 -27.16 -25.71
N SER A 218 -18.28 -26.76 -24.74
CA SER A 218 -18.26 -25.43 -24.13
C SER A 218 -16.81 -25.00 -23.88
N LYS A 219 -16.62 -23.91 -23.14
CA LYS A 219 -15.30 -23.51 -22.63
C LYS A 219 -14.68 -24.67 -21.84
N PRO A 220 -13.38 -24.97 -22.03
CA PRO A 220 -12.66 -25.92 -21.19
C PRO A 220 -12.83 -25.64 -19.70
N ASN A 221 -12.96 -26.70 -18.90
CA ASN A 221 -13.03 -26.62 -17.45
C ASN A 221 -14.12 -25.65 -16.96
N SER A 222 -15.32 -25.75 -17.54
CA SER A 222 -16.43 -24.85 -17.22
C SER A 222 -17.63 -25.59 -16.64
N VAL A 223 -18.50 -24.82 -16.00
CA VAL A 223 -19.81 -25.26 -15.54
C VAL A 223 -20.84 -24.34 -16.15
N LEU A 224 -21.87 -24.91 -16.75
CA LEU A 224 -23.07 -24.17 -17.17
C LEU A 224 -24.24 -24.58 -16.29
N TYR A 225 -25.06 -23.64 -15.86
CA TYR A 225 -26.25 -23.95 -15.07
C TYR A 225 -27.49 -23.21 -15.54
N ARG A 226 -28.66 -23.71 -15.19
CA ARG A 226 -29.96 -23.05 -15.37
C ARG A 226 -30.61 -22.82 -14.03
N ARG A 227 -31.38 -21.75 -13.94
CA ARG A 227 -32.21 -21.43 -12.80
C ARG A 227 -33.65 -21.29 -13.24
N ASP A 228 -34.55 -21.63 -12.34
CA ASP A 228 -35.95 -21.29 -12.45
C ASP A 228 -36.08 -19.77 -12.31
N PRO A 229 -36.75 -19.08 -13.25
CA PRO A 229 -36.84 -17.62 -13.24
C PRO A 229 -37.75 -17.07 -12.13
N GLN A 230 -38.67 -17.87 -11.59
CA GLN A 230 -39.59 -17.45 -10.53
C GLN A 230 -38.97 -17.65 -9.14
N THR A 231 -38.33 -18.80 -8.91
CA THR A 231 -37.80 -19.18 -7.60
C THR A 231 -36.30 -18.91 -7.44
N GLY A 232 -35.58 -18.67 -8.55
CA GLY A 232 -34.12 -18.52 -8.56
C GLY A 232 -33.34 -19.80 -8.27
N LYS A 233 -34.01 -20.92 -7.97
CA LYS A 233 -33.39 -22.22 -7.66
C LYS A 233 -32.76 -22.83 -8.91
N VAL A 234 -31.64 -23.52 -8.74
CA VAL A 234 -30.97 -24.21 -9.85
C VAL A 234 -31.82 -25.40 -10.28
N THR A 235 -32.12 -25.48 -11.57
CA THR A 235 -32.91 -26.56 -12.15
C THR A 235 -32.02 -27.63 -12.76
N ASN A 236 -30.91 -27.24 -13.38
CA ASN A 236 -29.96 -28.15 -14.01
C ASN A 236 -28.57 -27.53 -14.07
N TYR A 237 -27.52 -28.36 -14.15
CA TYR A 237 -26.18 -27.90 -14.49
C TYR A 237 -25.39 -28.95 -15.27
N SER A 238 -24.39 -28.52 -16.02
CA SER A 238 -23.47 -29.36 -16.79
C SER A 238 -22.03 -28.99 -16.52
N VAL A 239 -21.17 -29.99 -16.44
CA VAL A 239 -19.72 -29.85 -16.20
C VAL A 239 -18.97 -30.23 -17.46
N TYR A 240 -17.93 -29.47 -17.81
CA TYR A 240 -17.14 -29.65 -19.03
C TYR A 240 -15.66 -29.90 -18.71
N ASP A 241 -15.04 -30.85 -19.39
CA ASP A 241 -13.65 -31.24 -19.17
C ASP A 241 -12.63 -30.24 -19.74
N GLU A 242 -11.34 -30.55 -19.59
CA GLU A 242 -10.21 -29.75 -20.09
C GLU A 242 -10.18 -29.56 -21.61
N SER A 243 -10.91 -30.38 -22.37
CA SER A 243 -11.10 -30.22 -23.82
C SER A 243 -12.40 -29.48 -24.16
N GLY A 244 -13.18 -29.10 -23.14
CA GLY A 244 -14.47 -28.44 -23.28
C GLY A 244 -15.62 -29.40 -23.57
N HIS A 245 -15.44 -30.71 -23.49
CA HIS A 245 -16.50 -31.68 -23.73
C HIS A 245 -17.32 -31.92 -22.46
N ILE A 246 -18.63 -32.07 -22.62
CA ILE A 246 -19.52 -32.34 -21.48
C ILE A 246 -19.13 -33.66 -20.79
N ILE A 247 -18.97 -33.60 -19.46
CA ILE A 247 -18.73 -34.75 -18.58
C ILE A 247 -20.07 -35.33 -18.16
N LYS A 248 -20.91 -34.49 -17.55
CA LYS A 248 -22.22 -34.86 -17.03
C LYS A 248 -23.18 -33.70 -17.05
N ARG A 249 -24.47 -34.02 -17.05
CA ARG A 249 -25.56 -33.10 -16.73
C ARG A 249 -26.29 -33.61 -15.50
N VAL A 250 -26.53 -32.73 -14.54
CA VAL A 250 -27.38 -33.01 -13.39
C VAL A 250 -28.67 -32.25 -13.55
N ASP A 251 -29.77 -32.97 -13.53
CA ASP A 251 -31.13 -32.45 -13.61
C ASP A 251 -31.72 -32.49 -12.21
N VAL A 252 -31.73 -31.35 -11.53
CA VAL A 252 -32.14 -31.21 -10.11
C VAL A 252 -33.65 -31.27 -9.99
N THR A 253 -34.34 -30.63 -10.94
CA THR A 253 -35.81 -30.60 -11.03
C THR A 253 -36.23 -30.80 -12.49
N GLY A 254 -37.39 -31.40 -12.72
CA GLY A 254 -38.00 -31.49 -14.04
C GLY A 254 -38.53 -32.88 -14.35
N ARG A 255 -38.63 -33.21 -15.64
CA ARG A 255 -39.10 -34.51 -16.11
C ARG A 255 -38.05 -35.60 -15.88
N SER A 256 -38.52 -36.82 -15.65
CA SER A 256 -37.67 -38.01 -15.60
C SER A 256 -36.92 -38.25 -16.91
N HIS A 257 -35.77 -38.91 -16.82
CA HIS A 257 -34.96 -39.29 -17.97
C HIS A 257 -34.48 -40.73 -17.83
N GLY A 258 -34.63 -41.54 -18.87
CA GLY A 258 -34.19 -42.94 -18.83
C GLY A 258 -34.86 -43.77 -17.72
N GLY A 259 -36.10 -43.41 -17.33
CA GLY A 259 -36.83 -44.08 -16.24
C GLY A 259 -36.43 -43.65 -14.83
N VAL A 260 -35.60 -42.61 -14.67
CA VAL A 260 -35.16 -42.09 -13.36
C VAL A 260 -35.72 -40.69 -13.12
N ASP A 261 -36.39 -40.50 -11.99
CA ASP A 261 -36.93 -39.19 -11.58
C ASP A 261 -35.82 -38.20 -11.19
N THR A 262 -36.09 -36.90 -11.31
CA THR A 262 -35.17 -35.88 -10.78
C THR A 262 -35.22 -35.85 -9.25
N PRO A 263 -34.08 -35.65 -8.55
CA PRO A 263 -32.79 -35.27 -9.10
C PRO A 263 -32.00 -36.47 -9.66
N HIS A 264 -31.53 -36.37 -10.90
CA HIS A 264 -30.75 -37.41 -11.57
C HIS A 264 -29.56 -36.86 -12.36
N VAL A 265 -28.66 -37.77 -12.74
CA VAL A 265 -27.43 -37.48 -13.48
C VAL A 265 -27.40 -38.24 -14.79
N VAL A 266 -27.15 -37.51 -15.87
CA VAL A 266 -26.82 -38.05 -17.20
C VAL A 266 -25.30 -37.90 -17.40
N GLU A 267 -24.59 -39.01 -17.32
CA GLU A 267 -23.15 -39.06 -17.63
C GLU A 267 -22.95 -39.11 -19.15
N TYR A 268 -21.90 -38.50 -19.66
CA TYR A 268 -21.54 -38.54 -21.08
C TYR A 268 -20.25 -39.34 -21.29
N THR A 269 -20.17 -40.05 -22.40
CA THR A 269 -18.98 -40.77 -22.86
C THR A 269 -18.43 -40.15 -24.14
N LEU A 270 -17.11 -40.18 -24.31
CA LEU A 270 -16.48 -39.74 -25.54
C LEU A 270 -16.40 -40.91 -26.52
N HIS A 271 -16.86 -40.68 -27.74
CA HIS A 271 -16.69 -41.61 -28.84
C HIS A 271 -15.73 -41.00 -29.85
N ARG A 272 -14.83 -41.83 -30.39
CA ARG A 272 -13.89 -41.43 -31.43
C ARG A 272 -14.28 -42.10 -32.74
N ASN A 273 -14.36 -41.31 -33.81
CA ASN A 273 -14.48 -41.84 -35.15
C ASN A 273 -13.16 -42.50 -35.57
N PRO A 274 -13.15 -43.79 -35.91
CA PRO A 274 -11.90 -44.46 -36.30
C PRO A 274 -11.34 -43.96 -37.63
N LYS A 275 -12.17 -43.38 -38.51
CA LYS A 275 -11.76 -42.89 -39.84
C LYS A 275 -11.27 -41.45 -39.81
N THR A 276 -11.97 -40.56 -39.10
CA THR A 276 -11.65 -39.13 -39.08
C THR A 276 -10.87 -38.69 -37.84
N GLY A 277 -10.81 -39.53 -36.80
CA GLY A 277 -10.21 -39.20 -35.51
C GLY A 277 -11.02 -38.21 -34.66
N GLU A 278 -12.16 -37.74 -35.18
CA GLU A 278 -13.02 -36.79 -34.50
C GLU A 278 -13.62 -37.40 -33.22
N VAL A 279 -13.64 -36.61 -32.14
CA VAL A 279 -14.16 -37.03 -30.83
C VAL A 279 -15.44 -36.28 -30.56
N PHE A 280 -16.50 -37.02 -30.23
CA PHE A 280 -17.81 -36.45 -29.92
C PHE A 280 -18.38 -37.02 -28.61
N PRO A 281 -18.93 -36.18 -27.73
CA PRO A 281 -19.64 -36.64 -26.55
C PRO A 281 -20.99 -37.25 -26.91
N LYS A 282 -21.33 -38.38 -26.31
CA LYS A 282 -22.67 -38.97 -26.36
C LYS A 282 -23.18 -39.20 -24.94
N PRO A 283 -24.50 -39.10 -24.70
CA PRO A 283 -25.06 -39.51 -23.41
C PRO A 283 -24.75 -41.00 -23.21
N GLY A 284 -24.29 -41.34 -22.01
CA GLY A 284 -24.09 -42.71 -21.58
C GLY A 284 -25.42 -43.48 -21.59
N LYS A 285 -25.34 -44.81 -21.61
CA LYS A 285 -26.53 -45.67 -21.67
C LYS A 285 -27.36 -45.66 -20.38
N THR A 286 -26.78 -45.21 -19.26
CA THR A 286 -27.39 -45.26 -17.94
C THR A 286 -27.54 -43.87 -17.35
N VAL A 287 -28.77 -43.55 -16.92
CA VAL A 287 -29.08 -42.44 -16.02
C VAL A 287 -29.14 -42.99 -14.61
N ARG A 288 -28.69 -42.22 -13.63
CA ARG A 288 -28.73 -42.60 -12.20
C ARG A 288 -29.30 -41.48 -11.34
N PRO A 289 -29.84 -41.77 -10.15
CA PRO A 289 -30.14 -40.76 -9.16
C PRO A 289 -28.91 -39.89 -8.84
N ALA A 290 -29.14 -38.62 -8.51
CA ALA A 290 -28.08 -37.71 -8.08
C ALA A 290 -27.68 -38.02 -6.64
N ASN A 291 -26.37 -38.01 -6.37
CA ASN A 291 -25.85 -38.13 -5.02
C ASN A 291 -26.11 -36.81 -4.25
N PRO A 292 -26.15 -36.82 -2.91
CA PRO A 292 -26.36 -35.62 -2.11
C PRO A 292 -25.38 -34.47 -2.42
N GLU A 293 -24.13 -34.81 -2.72
CA GLU A 293 -23.08 -33.83 -3.07
C GLU A 293 -23.27 -33.17 -4.45
N GLU A 294 -24.15 -33.75 -5.29
CA GLU A 294 -24.50 -33.29 -6.63
C GLU A 294 -25.78 -32.44 -6.64
N ILE A 295 -26.40 -32.22 -5.47
CA ILE A 295 -27.58 -31.39 -5.31
C ILE A 295 -27.14 -30.00 -4.77
N PRO A 296 -27.52 -28.88 -5.42
CA PRO A 296 -27.07 -27.52 -5.06
C PRO A 296 -27.56 -27.01 -3.71
#